data_AF-A0A3D2X9R7-F1
#
_entry.id   AF-A0A3D2X9R7-F1
#
_cell.length_a   1.000
_cell.length_b   1.000
_cell.length_c   1.000
_cell.angle_alpha   90.00
_cell.angle_beta   90.00
_cell.angle_gamma   90.00
#
_symmetry.space_group_name_H-M   'P 1'
#
loop_
_entity.id
_entity.type
_entity.pdbx_description
1 polymer ?
#
loop_
_entity_poly.entity_id
_entity_poly.type
_entity_poly.pdbx_seq_one_letter_code
_entity_poly.pdbx_strand_id
1 'polypeptide(L)' 'MSARPRGTDSARVIQVIETKTLRGKGDSQSDLCRGVTQYWSLEGKLLAENDPCKE' A
#
# COMPACT_ATOMS: atom_id res chain seq x y z
N MET A 1 -4.59 -33.15 -11.53
CA MET A 1 -5.52 -32.12 -12.05
C MET A 1 -4.93 -30.75 -11.72
N SER A 2 -4.74 -29.87 -12.70
CA SER A 2 -4.34 -28.49 -12.44
C SER A 2 -5.59 -27.69 -12.05
N ALA A 3 -5.61 -27.13 -10.83
CA ALA A 3 -6.68 -26.26 -10.39
C ALA A 3 -6.53 -24.89 -11.06
N ARG A 4 -7.59 -24.40 -11.71
CA ARG A 4 -7.63 -23.02 -12.23
C ARG A 4 -8.19 -22.08 -11.16
N PRO A 5 -7.60 -20.89 -10.96
CA PRO A 5 -8.15 -19.90 -10.04
C PRO A 5 -9.54 -19.45 -10.50
N ARG A 6 -10.49 -19.36 -9.56
CA ARG A 6 -11.90 -19.00 -9.84
C ARG A 6 -12.12 -17.52 -10.15
N GLY A 7 -11.10 -16.68 -9.99
CA GLY A 7 -11.24 -15.22 -10.09
C GLY A 7 -11.66 -14.59 -8.75
N THR A 8 -12.38 -13.48 -8.82
CA THR A 8 -12.84 -12.72 -7.64
C THR A 8 -14.12 -13.33 -7.06
N ASP A 9 -14.05 -13.80 -5.81
CA ASP A 9 -15.18 -14.45 -5.14
C ASP A 9 -16.21 -13.43 -4.57
N SER A 10 -15.81 -12.19 -4.26
CA SER A 10 -16.73 -11.11 -3.82
C SER A 10 -16.09 -9.73 -3.88
N ALA A 11 -16.91 -8.67 -3.81
CA ALA A 11 -16.48 -7.28 -3.70
C ALA A 11 -17.34 -6.53 -2.67
N ARG A 12 -16.74 -5.58 -1.94
CA ARG A 12 -17.43 -4.71 -0.97
C ARG A 12 -16.72 -3.36 -0.87
N VAL A 13 -17.49 -2.30 -0.64
CA VAL A 13 -16.94 -0.97 -0.31
C VAL A 13 -16.42 -0.97 1.13
N ILE A 14 -15.18 -0.53 1.31
CA ILE A 14 -14.55 -0.36 2.62
C ILE A 14 -14.02 1.07 2.69
N GLN A 15 -14.44 1.82 3.70
CA GLN A 15 -13.95 3.18 3.94
C GLN A 15 -12.63 3.13 4.70
N VAL A 16 -11.66 3.90 4.24
CA VAL A 16 -10.30 3.96 4.81
C VAL A 16 -9.82 5.41 4.85
N ILE A 17 -8.82 5.69 5.68
CA ILE A 17 -8.05 6.93 5.61
C ILE A 17 -6.86 6.70 4.67
N GLU A 18 -6.71 7.55 3.66
CA GLU A 18 -5.53 7.58 2.80
C GLU A 18 -4.55 8.65 3.27
N THR A 19 -3.29 8.29 3.42
CA THR A 19 -2.19 9.24 3.63
C THR A 19 -1.16 9.13 2.52
N LYS A 20 -0.81 10.27 1.90
CA LYS A 20 0.26 10.39 0.92
C LYS A 20 1.41 11.16 1.54
N THR A 21 2.56 10.52 1.65
CA THR A 21 3.76 11.10 2.27
C THR A 21 4.94 11.03 1.32
N LEU A 22 5.81 12.03 1.37
CA LEU A 22 7.13 11.93 0.76
C LEU A 22 8.09 11.32 1.78
N ARG A 23 8.77 10.24 1.38
CA ARG A 23 9.75 9.53 2.19
C ARG A 23 11.11 9.64 1.51
N GLY A 24 12.13 9.86 2.32
CA GLY A 24 13.53 9.96 1.92
C GLY A 24 13.95 11.37 1.49
N LYS A 25 15.23 11.68 1.67
CA LYS A 25 15.81 12.99 1.36
C LYS A 25 16.26 13.10 -0.10
N GLY A 26 16.50 11.97 -0.75
CA GLY A 26 17.07 11.91 -2.10
C GLY A 26 18.60 11.97 -2.12
N ASP A 27 19.27 11.89 -0.97
CA ASP A 27 20.73 12.05 -0.86
C ASP A 27 21.50 10.81 -1.34
N SER A 28 20.85 9.64 -1.46
CA SER A 28 21.48 8.41 -1.91
C SER A 28 20.48 7.45 -2.54
N GLN A 29 20.99 6.44 -3.26
CA GLN A 29 20.19 5.38 -3.87
C GLN A 29 19.38 4.57 -2.84
N SER A 30 19.85 4.50 -1.60
CA SER A 30 19.14 3.86 -0.49
C SER A 30 18.12 4.78 0.19
N ASP A 31 18.16 6.09 -0.08
CA ASP A 31 17.26 7.10 0.50
C ASP A 31 16.58 7.96 -0.57
N LEU A 32 16.02 7.30 -1.59
CA LEU A 32 15.32 7.98 -2.66
C LEU A 32 14.09 8.73 -2.12
N CYS A 33 13.97 10.00 -2.51
CA CYS A 33 12.76 10.80 -2.31
C CYS A 33 11.64 10.23 -3.18
N ARG A 34 10.61 9.69 -2.53
CA ARG A 34 9.53 8.95 -3.18
C ARG A 34 8.20 9.14 -2.48
N GLY A 35 7.12 8.99 -3.22
CA GLY A 35 5.78 8.95 -2.66
C GLY A 35 5.47 7.60 -2.03
N VAL A 36 5.02 7.61 -0.78
CA VAL A 36 4.47 6.44 -0.08
C VAL A 36 3.00 6.70 0.19
N THR A 37 2.16 5.78 -0.25
CA THR A 37 0.71 5.82 0.00
C THR A 37 0.35 4.76 1.03
N GLN A 38 -0.31 5.16 2.11
CA GLN A 38 -0.76 4.24 3.16
C GLN A 38 -2.27 4.34 3.33
N TYR A 39 -2.88 3.21 3.64
CA TYR A 39 -4.30 3.08 3.91
C TYR A 39 -4.49 2.59 5.33
N TRP A 40 -5.35 3.28 6.09
CA TRP A 40 -5.58 3.03 7.50
C TRP A 40 -7.07 2.78 7.78
N SER A 41 -7.35 2.01 8.82
CA SER A 41 -8.68 1.94 9.39
C SER A 41 -9.01 3.24 10.12
N LEU A 42 -10.30 3.47 10.39
CA LEU A 42 -10.74 4.67 11.11
C LEU A 42 -10.30 4.68 12.58
N GLU A 43 -9.92 3.52 13.11
CA GLU A 43 -9.36 3.32 14.45
C GLU A 43 -7.83 3.44 14.48
N GLY A 44 -7.19 3.78 13.35
CA GLY A 44 -5.75 4.01 13.27
C GLY A 44 -4.90 2.76 13.03
N LYS A 45 -5.49 1.63 12.59
CA LYS A 45 -4.73 0.43 12.20
C LYS A 45 -4.25 0.55 10.76
N LEU A 46 -2.95 0.32 10.50
CA LEU A 46 -2.41 0.24 9.14
C LEU A 46 -2.98 -1.00 8.41
N LEU A 47 -3.61 -0.79 7.25
CA LEU A 47 -4.22 -1.84 6.44
C LEU A 47 -3.34 -2.23 5.25
N ALA A 48 -2.76 -1.24 4.57
CA ALA A 48 -1.87 -1.46 3.44
C ALA A 48 -0.91 -0.28 3.27
N GLU A 49 0.27 -0.57 2.72
CA GLU A 49 1.26 0.44 2.32
C GLU A 49 1.72 0.10 0.90
N ASN A 50 1.69 1.11 0.04
CA ASN A 50 2.33 1.10 -1.27
C ASN A 50 3.56 2.01 -1.20
N ASP A 51 4.71 1.39 -1.02
CA ASP A 51 6.03 2.04 -1.07
C ASP A 51 6.82 1.40 -2.23
N PRO A 52 7.15 2.17 -3.29
CA PRO A 52 7.82 1.64 -4.48
C PRO A 52 9.26 1.17 -4.23
N CYS A 53 9.85 1.50 -3.08
CA CYS A 53 11.18 1.02 -2.70
C CYS A 53 11.14 0.01 -1.55
N LYS A 54 9.95 -0.51 -1.20
CA LYS A 54 9.82 -1.59 -0.23
C LYS A 54 9.88 -2.92 -0.99
N GLU A 55 10.77 -3.80 -0.55
CA GLU A 55 10.95 -5.16 -1.09
C GLU A 55 9.70 -6.04 -0.93
#